data_AF-A0AA88DVP0-F1
#
_entry.id   AF-A0AA88DVP0-F1
#
_cell.length_a   1.000
_cell.length_b   1.000
_cell.length_c   1.000
_cell.angle_alpha   90.00
_cell.angle_beta   90.00
_cell.angle_gamma   90.00
#
_symmetry.space_group_name_H-M   'P 1'
#
loop_
_entity.id
_entity.type
_entity.pdbx_description
1 polymer ?
#
loop_
_entity_poly.entity_id
_entity_poly.type
_entity_poly.pdbx_seq_one_letter_code
_entity_poly.pdbx_strand_id
1 'polypeptide(L)'
;MNVRTVTRSHGVVGTASPVQLKPWTKPKPVLVTVVEQKKLVKELQDKDRERGEKLLDIELKFKDVKSNADGLIHELHSLKQKANEGTEMMKVMVDRFDEAHAKIKTLEESLKEKEADNSVLVARIVDTYERAALKARYDLLKEYKQGLFIDANVKEEIELYEDSLIEARGSSFAPVDVAAPTSNEPEPTDVKPPNNVDPSEYRETRQ
;
A
#
# COMPACT_ATOMS: atom_id res chain seq x y z
N MET A 1 20.90 96.99 26.51
CA MET A 1 19.85 96.15 25.92
C MET A 1 18.75 95.97 26.94
N ASN A 2 17.56 96.49 26.68
CA ASN A 2 16.37 96.36 27.51
C ASN A 2 15.17 96.47 26.57
N VAL A 3 14.41 95.38 26.40
CA VAL A 3 13.09 95.46 25.77
C VAL A 3 12.09 95.15 26.87
N ARG A 4 11.56 96.22 27.46
CA ARG A 4 10.40 96.19 28.36
C ARG A 4 9.14 96.27 27.51
N THR A 5 8.20 95.39 27.83
CA THR A 5 6.78 95.45 27.49
C THR A 5 6.19 96.83 27.82
N VAL A 6 5.40 97.40 26.89
CA VAL A 6 4.30 98.32 27.21
C VAL A 6 3.15 98.10 26.22
N THR A 7 1.96 98.02 26.82
CA THR A 7 0.58 97.95 26.33
C THR A 7 0.19 98.97 25.24
N ARG A 8 -0.83 98.65 24.44
CA ARG A 8 -1.80 99.65 23.98
C ARG A 8 -3.18 99.05 23.70
N SER A 9 -4.18 99.90 23.92
CA SER A 9 -5.59 99.66 24.13
C SER A 9 -6.44 100.34 23.03
N HIS A 10 -7.77 100.12 23.10
CA HIS A 10 -8.88 100.81 22.39
C HIS A 10 -9.05 100.44 20.90
N GLY A 11 -10.25 100.15 20.38
CA GLY A 11 -11.60 100.17 20.93
C GLY A 11 -12.65 99.89 19.84
N VAL A 12 -13.94 100.02 20.23
CA VAL A 12 -15.17 100.17 19.41
C VAL A 12 -15.68 98.87 18.76
N VAL A 13 -16.61 98.13 19.39
CA VAL A 13 -18.08 98.32 19.44
C VAL A 13 -18.72 98.33 18.05
N GLY A 14 -19.06 97.13 17.58
CA GLY A 14 -19.89 96.86 16.40
C GLY A 14 -20.96 95.83 16.75
N THR A 15 -22.20 96.27 16.61
CA THR A 15 -23.49 95.63 16.84
C THR A 15 -23.60 94.15 16.45
N ALA A 16 -23.90 93.30 17.44
CA ALA A 16 -24.55 92.00 17.21
C ALA A 16 -25.93 92.03 17.88
N SER A 17 -26.96 91.75 17.10
CA SER A 17 -28.36 91.63 17.52
C SER A 17 -28.50 90.75 18.76
N PRO A 18 -29.37 91.11 19.73
CA PRO A 18 -29.60 90.25 20.87
C PRO A 18 -30.38 89.02 20.41
N VAL A 19 -29.72 87.86 20.40
CA VAL A 19 -30.45 86.60 20.54
C VAL A 19 -31.08 86.67 21.93
N GLN A 20 -32.40 86.87 21.98
CA GLN A 20 -33.19 86.63 23.19
C GLN A 20 -33.00 85.16 23.57
N LEU A 21 -32.00 84.89 24.42
CA LEU A 21 -31.96 83.66 25.20
C LEU A 21 -33.20 83.70 26.08
N LYS A 22 -34.19 82.85 25.76
CA LYS A 22 -35.27 82.55 26.70
C LYS A 22 -34.60 82.22 28.04
N PRO A 23 -35.08 82.76 29.17
CA PRO A 23 -34.54 82.40 30.46
C PRO A 23 -34.56 80.88 30.56
N TRP A 24 -33.42 80.28 30.89
CA TRP A 24 -33.39 78.87 31.28
C TRP A 24 -34.41 78.74 32.39
N THR A 25 -35.56 78.15 32.06
CA THR A 25 -36.50 77.70 33.06
C THR A 25 -35.69 76.72 33.88
N LYS A 26 -35.51 77.03 35.17
CA LYS A 26 -34.93 76.09 36.13
C LYS A 26 -35.59 74.74 35.86
N PRO A 27 -34.83 73.64 35.68
CA PRO A 27 -35.45 72.34 35.53
C PRO A 27 -36.43 72.19 36.69
N LYS A 28 -37.72 71.99 36.37
CA LYS A 28 -38.70 71.64 37.40
C LYS A 28 -38.09 70.45 38.14
N PRO A 29 -37.95 70.48 39.47
CA PRO A 29 -37.56 69.28 40.19
C PRO A 29 -38.62 68.25 39.87
N VAL A 30 -38.25 67.23 39.09
CA VAL A 30 -39.08 66.05 38.94
C VAL A 30 -38.98 65.38 40.31
N LEU A 31 -39.92 65.70 41.19
CA LEU A 31 -40.15 64.97 42.42
C LEU A 31 -40.68 63.59 42.01
N VAL A 32 -39.77 62.73 41.54
CA VAL A 32 -40.03 61.30 41.50
C VAL A 32 -40.23 60.93 42.95
N THR A 33 -41.44 60.53 43.30
CA THR A 33 -41.73 60.16 44.67
C THR A 33 -40.79 59.00 45.07
N VAL A 34 -40.37 58.92 46.33
CA VAL A 34 -39.48 57.84 46.81
C VAL A 34 -40.04 56.44 46.45
N VAL A 35 -41.37 56.34 46.28
CA VAL A 35 -42.09 55.15 45.82
C VAL A 35 -41.80 54.82 44.34
N GLU A 36 -41.81 55.80 43.44
CA GLU A 36 -41.48 55.63 42.02
C GLU A 36 -39.99 55.31 41.82
N GLN A 37 -39.09 55.95 42.57
CA GLN A 37 -37.65 55.61 42.53
C GLN A 37 -37.40 54.16 42.98
N LYS A 38 -38.07 53.71 44.05
CA LYS A 38 -37.99 52.31 44.50
C LYS A 38 -38.52 51.32 43.47
N LYS A 39 -39.59 51.68 42.74
CA LYS A 39 -40.16 50.84 41.67
C LYS A 39 -39.18 50.68 40.50
N LEU A 40 -38.54 51.76 40.07
CA LEU A 40 -37.53 51.74 39.01
C LEU A 40 -36.28 50.93 39.40
N VAL A 41 -35.81 51.06 40.65
CA VAL A 41 -34.67 50.26 41.15
C VAL A 41 -35.01 48.77 41.16
N LYS A 42 -36.22 48.40 41.59
CA LYS A 42 -36.66 47.00 41.57
C LYS A 42 -36.74 46.44 40.15
N GLU A 43 -37.29 47.22 39.21
CA GLU A 43 -37.40 46.79 37.81
C GLU A 43 -36.03 46.66 37.13
N LEU A 44 -35.05 47.50 37.50
CA LEU A 44 -33.65 47.34 37.08
C LEU A 44 -33.01 46.09 37.67
N GLN A 45 -33.21 45.83 38.96
CA GLN A 45 -32.71 44.60 39.62
C GLN A 45 -33.31 43.33 39.01
N ASP A 46 -34.60 43.34 38.68
CA ASP A 46 -35.27 42.21 38.04
C ASP A 46 -34.72 41.98 36.62
N LYS A 47 -34.44 43.05 35.86
CA LYS A 47 -33.79 42.95 34.53
C LYS A 47 -32.35 42.47 34.62
N ASP A 48 -31.59 42.90 35.62
CA ASP A 48 -30.22 42.44 35.83
C ASP A 48 -30.18 40.97 36.28
N ARG A 49 -31.17 40.53 37.07
CA ARG A 49 -31.36 39.13 37.43
C ARG A 49 -31.67 38.26 36.20
N GLU A 50 -32.60 38.70 35.36
CA GLU A 50 -32.96 37.99 34.11
C GLU A 50 -31.78 37.92 33.14
N ARG A 51 -30.97 38.98 33.05
CA ARG A 51 -29.73 38.98 32.25
C ARG A 51 -28.69 38.01 32.81
N GLY A 52 -28.53 37.97 34.14
CA GLY A 52 -27.62 37.03 34.81
C GLY A 52 -28.00 35.57 34.56
N GLU A 53 -29.29 35.24 34.63
CA GLU A 53 -29.80 33.89 34.34
C GLU A 53 -29.56 33.47 32.88
N LYS A 54 -29.77 34.38 31.92
CA LYS A 54 -29.48 34.12 30.50
C LYS A 54 -27.99 33.89 30.24
N LEU A 55 -27.11 34.63 30.91
CA LEU A 55 -25.65 34.44 30.79
C LEU A 55 -25.21 33.08 31.33
N LEU A 56 -25.77 32.63 32.46
CA LEU A 56 -25.53 31.30 33.02
C LEU A 56 -25.98 30.19 32.07
N ASP A 57 -27.15 30.32 31.44
CA ASP A 57 -27.65 29.34 30.46
C ASP A 57 -26.76 29.29 29.20
N ILE A 58 -26.27 30.44 28.73
CA ILE A 58 -25.29 30.49 27.63
C ILE A 58 -23.98 29.82 28.03
N GLU A 59 -23.48 30.06 29.24
CA GLU A 59 -22.23 29.45 29.71
C GLU A 59 -22.34 27.93 29.82
N LEU A 60 -23.48 27.40 30.29
CA LEU A 60 -23.76 25.97 30.32
C LEU A 60 -23.77 25.37 28.91
N LYS A 61 -24.52 25.98 27.99
CA LYS A 61 -24.53 25.54 26.58
C LYS A 61 -23.14 25.58 25.95
N PHE A 62 -22.33 26.58 26.28
CA PHE A 62 -20.96 26.68 25.77
C PHE A 62 -20.05 25.59 26.33
N LYS A 63 -20.24 25.18 27.59
CA LYS A 63 -19.53 24.03 28.18
C LYS A 63 -19.93 22.72 27.52
N ASP A 64 -21.20 22.53 27.20
CA ASP A 64 -21.69 21.32 26.51
C ASP A 64 -21.14 21.25 25.07
N VAL A 65 -21.21 22.35 24.32
CA VAL A 65 -20.60 22.46 22.99
C VAL A 65 -19.08 22.25 23.07
N LYS A 66 -18.46 22.83 24.09
CA LYS A 66 -17.14 22.53 24.66
C LYS A 66 -16.79 21.04 24.57
N SER A 67 -17.43 20.31 25.47
CA SER A 67 -17.21 18.88 25.70
C SER A 67 -17.47 18.05 24.44
N ASN A 68 -18.51 18.38 23.68
CA ASN A 68 -18.82 17.67 22.44
C ASN A 68 -17.75 17.89 21.37
N ALA A 69 -17.24 19.11 21.23
CA ALA A 69 -16.16 19.41 20.31
C ALA A 69 -14.86 18.68 20.69
N ASP A 70 -14.52 18.67 21.98
CA ASP A 70 -13.34 17.95 22.49
C ASP A 70 -13.47 16.43 22.24
N GLY A 71 -14.68 15.87 22.41
CA GLY A 71 -14.98 14.47 22.10
C GLY A 71 -14.79 14.14 20.61
N LEU A 72 -15.34 14.97 19.72
CA LEU A 72 -15.19 14.81 18.28
C LEU A 72 -13.72 14.94 17.83
N ILE A 73 -12.96 15.86 18.42
CA ILE A 73 -11.52 16.01 18.15
C ILE A 73 -10.78 14.72 18.51
N HIS A 74 -11.09 14.12 19.67
CA HIS A 74 -10.47 12.87 20.08
C HIS A 74 -10.81 11.71 19.12
N GLU A 75 -12.08 11.58 18.71
CA GLU A 75 -12.50 10.58 17.73
C GLU A 75 -11.77 10.75 16.39
N LEU A 76 -11.62 11.99 15.92
CA LEU A 76 -10.95 12.31 14.66
C LEU A 76 -9.45 12.00 14.74
N HIS A 77 -8.80 12.25 15.87
CA HIS A 77 -7.41 11.84 16.11
C HIS A 77 -7.25 10.31 16.10
N SER A 78 -8.15 9.58 16.76
CA SER A 78 -8.17 8.11 16.74
C SER A 78 -8.35 7.56 15.33
N LEU A 79 -9.29 8.11 14.55
CA LEU A 79 -9.50 7.72 13.15
C LEU A 79 -8.26 7.99 12.28
N LYS A 80 -7.61 9.15 12.48
CA LYS A 80 -6.36 9.49 11.78
C LYS A 80 -5.24 8.50 12.09
N GLN A 81 -5.10 8.07 13.35
CA GLN A 81 -4.11 7.07 13.73
C GLN A 81 -4.39 5.74 13.03
N LYS A 82 -5.63 5.25 13.05
CA LYS A 82 -6.01 4.00 12.35
C LYS A 82 -5.77 4.08 10.85
N ALA A 83 -6.01 5.23 10.22
CA ALA A 83 -5.72 5.43 8.80
C ALA A 83 -4.20 5.35 8.51
N ASN A 84 -3.37 5.93 9.38
CA ASN A 84 -1.91 5.83 9.26
C ASN A 84 -1.43 4.38 9.42
N GLU A 85 -1.94 3.65 10.42
CA GLU A 85 -1.64 2.22 10.62
C GLU A 85 -2.03 1.38 9.39
N GLY A 86 -3.22 1.63 8.82
CA GLY A 86 -3.66 0.98 7.58
C GLY A 86 -2.77 1.30 6.38
N THR A 87 -2.24 2.52 6.30
CA THR A 87 -1.33 2.93 5.21
C THR A 87 0.02 2.25 5.33
N GLU A 88 0.59 2.16 6.53
CA GLU A 88 1.83 1.42 6.80
C GLU A 88 1.65 -0.08 6.51
N MET A 89 0.52 -0.66 6.90
CA MET A 89 0.22 -2.05 6.60
C MET A 89 0.11 -2.31 5.10
N MET A 90 -0.51 -1.39 4.35
CA MET A 90 -0.59 -1.47 2.89
C MET A 90 0.80 -1.44 2.26
N LYS A 91 1.69 -0.57 2.73
CA LYS A 91 3.06 -0.47 2.24
C LYS A 91 3.82 -1.80 2.41
N VAL A 92 3.72 -2.41 3.60
CA VAL A 92 4.34 -3.73 3.87
C VAL A 92 3.75 -4.83 2.97
N MET A 93 2.44 -4.79 2.70
CA MET A 93 1.81 -5.76 1.79
C MET A 93 2.28 -5.59 0.34
N VAL A 94 2.45 -4.36 -0.13
CA VAL A 94 3.00 -4.07 -1.46
C VAL A 94 4.43 -4.59 -1.58
N ASP A 95 5.29 -4.30 -0.59
CA ASP A 95 6.68 -4.78 -0.59
C ASP A 95 6.75 -6.31 -0.65
N ARG A 96 5.88 -7.02 0.10
CA ARG A 96 5.80 -8.48 0.06
C ARG A 96 5.25 -9.02 -1.26
N PHE A 97 4.30 -8.33 -1.86
CA PHE A 97 3.77 -8.68 -3.17
C PHE A 97 4.87 -8.58 -4.23
N ASP A 98 5.65 -7.49 -4.22
CA ASP A 98 6.75 -7.28 -5.14
C ASP A 98 7.85 -8.34 -4.96
N GLU A 99 8.17 -8.71 -3.72
CA GLU A 99 9.10 -9.80 -3.43
C GLU A 99 8.58 -11.16 -3.97
N ALA A 100 7.32 -11.48 -3.73
CA ALA A 100 6.70 -12.71 -4.23
C ALA A 100 6.66 -12.74 -5.77
N HIS A 101 6.32 -11.62 -6.40
CA HIS A 101 6.29 -11.48 -7.85
C HIS A 101 7.69 -11.65 -8.45
N ALA A 102 8.74 -11.09 -7.82
CA ALA A 102 10.12 -11.31 -8.24
C ALA A 102 10.52 -12.79 -8.16
N LYS A 103 10.14 -13.51 -7.09
CA LYS A 103 10.38 -14.96 -6.94
C LYS A 103 9.64 -15.79 -8.00
N ILE A 104 8.41 -15.41 -8.34
CA ILE A 104 7.67 -16.09 -9.41
C ILE A 104 8.40 -15.94 -10.74
N LYS A 105 8.85 -14.73 -11.06
CA LYS A 105 9.58 -14.48 -12.31
C LYS A 105 10.88 -15.29 -12.40
N THR A 106 11.65 -15.41 -11.32
CA THR A 106 12.87 -16.23 -11.33
C THR A 106 12.56 -17.72 -11.50
N LEU A 107 11.46 -18.20 -10.90
CA LEU A 107 11.01 -19.58 -11.09
C LEU A 107 10.54 -19.84 -12.53
N GLU A 108 9.85 -18.88 -13.17
CA GLU A 108 9.45 -18.99 -14.57
C GLU A 108 10.66 -19.04 -15.52
N GLU A 109 11.69 -18.24 -15.27
CA GLU A 109 12.94 -18.28 -16.04
C GLU A 109 13.66 -19.63 -15.86
N SER A 110 13.72 -20.14 -14.63
CA SER A 110 14.31 -21.46 -14.35
C SER A 110 13.51 -22.60 -15.00
N LEU A 111 12.18 -22.52 -15.01
CA LEU A 111 11.33 -23.51 -15.68
C LEU A 111 11.62 -23.54 -17.20
N LYS A 112 11.71 -22.37 -17.84
CA LYS A 112 12.03 -22.27 -19.28
C LYS A 112 13.40 -22.87 -19.61
N GLU A 113 14.40 -22.65 -18.76
CA GLU A 113 15.72 -23.26 -18.91
C GLU A 113 15.62 -24.79 -18.83
N LYS A 114 14.91 -25.33 -17.83
CA LYS A 114 14.71 -26.77 -17.68
C LYS A 114 13.90 -27.41 -18.80
N GLU A 115 12.90 -26.71 -19.33
CA GLU A 115 12.16 -27.17 -20.50
C GLU A 115 13.04 -27.24 -21.75
N ALA A 116 13.93 -26.26 -21.94
CA ALA A 116 14.91 -26.26 -23.03
C ALA A 116 15.90 -27.42 -22.89
N ASP A 117 16.47 -27.62 -21.69
CA ASP A 117 17.37 -28.73 -21.39
C ASP A 117 16.70 -30.08 -21.67
N ASN A 118 15.45 -30.24 -21.21
CA ASN A 118 14.70 -31.49 -21.38
C ASN A 118 14.39 -31.75 -22.86
N SER A 119 14.03 -30.73 -23.63
CA SER A 119 13.81 -30.85 -25.08
C SER A 119 15.06 -31.37 -25.80
N VAL A 120 16.23 -30.84 -25.44
CA VAL A 120 17.52 -31.30 -25.99
C VAL A 120 17.82 -32.75 -25.60
N LEU A 121 17.56 -33.13 -24.34
CA LEU A 121 17.76 -34.50 -23.86
C LEU A 121 16.84 -35.49 -24.58
N VAL A 122 15.56 -35.15 -24.75
CA VAL A 122 14.59 -35.98 -25.48
C VAL A 122 15.04 -36.17 -26.93
N ALA A 123 15.44 -35.10 -27.62
CA ALA A 123 15.96 -35.20 -28.98
C ALA A 123 17.18 -36.12 -29.09
N ARG A 124 18.11 -36.04 -28.13
CA ARG A 124 19.30 -36.90 -28.08
C ARG A 124 18.95 -38.37 -27.86
N ILE A 125 17.97 -38.65 -26.99
CA ILE A 125 17.51 -40.01 -26.72
C ILE A 125 16.88 -40.60 -27.99
N VAL A 126 16.01 -39.85 -28.66
CA VAL A 126 15.38 -40.27 -29.92
C VAL A 126 16.42 -40.58 -30.98
N ASP A 127 17.37 -39.69 -31.24
CA ASP A 127 18.48 -39.91 -32.19
C ASP A 127 19.29 -41.17 -31.84
N THR A 128 19.56 -41.40 -30.55
CA THR A 128 20.28 -42.60 -30.10
C THR A 128 19.52 -43.89 -30.42
N TYR A 129 18.21 -43.92 -30.15
CA TYR A 129 17.36 -45.08 -30.46
C TYR A 129 17.19 -45.30 -31.97
N GLU A 130 17.07 -44.23 -32.75
CA GLU A 130 16.99 -44.31 -34.22
C GLU A 130 18.28 -44.90 -34.81
N ARG A 131 19.45 -44.43 -34.35
CA ARG A 131 20.74 -45.00 -34.76
C ARG A 131 20.89 -46.46 -34.35
N ALA A 132 20.45 -46.83 -33.15
CA ALA A 132 20.48 -48.21 -32.68
C ALA A 132 19.58 -49.12 -33.53
N ALA A 133 18.38 -48.65 -33.90
CA ALA A 133 17.45 -49.37 -34.76
C ALA A 133 18.01 -49.53 -36.19
N LEU A 134 18.61 -48.49 -36.76
CA LEU A 134 19.28 -48.56 -38.07
C LEU A 134 20.44 -49.55 -38.06
N LYS A 135 21.28 -49.52 -37.01
CA LYS A 135 22.38 -50.47 -36.85
C LYS A 135 21.87 -51.90 -36.75
N ALA A 136 20.85 -52.16 -35.93
CA ALA A 136 20.26 -53.50 -35.81
C ALA A 136 19.69 -54.00 -37.15
N ARG A 137 19.08 -53.10 -37.94
CA ARG A 137 18.58 -53.43 -39.28
C ARG A 137 19.70 -53.73 -40.27
N TYR A 138 20.76 -52.93 -40.26
CA TYR A 138 21.96 -53.18 -41.06
C TYR A 138 22.62 -54.52 -40.71
N ASP A 139 22.79 -54.80 -39.41
CA ASP A 139 23.38 -56.04 -38.92
C ASP A 139 22.55 -57.26 -39.37
N LEU A 140 21.21 -57.17 -39.28
CA LEU A 140 20.30 -58.21 -39.79
C LEU A 140 20.45 -58.45 -41.30
N LEU A 141 20.49 -57.39 -42.11
CA LEU A 141 20.68 -57.50 -43.57
C LEU A 141 22.05 -58.11 -43.92
N LYS A 142 23.08 -57.79 -43.15
CA LYS A 142 24.42 -58.34 -43.31
C LYS A 142 24.49 -59.83 -42.98
N GLU A 143 23.81 -60.27 -41.93
CA GLU A 143 23.68 -61.70 -41.61
C GLU A 143 22.90 -62.44 -42.70
N TYR A 144 21.81 -61.85 -43.20
CA TYR A 144 21.04 -62.40 -44.32
C TYR A 144 21.90 -62.55 -45.59
N LYS A 145 22.79 -61.57 -45.84
CA LYS A 145 23.78 -61.58 -46.92
C LYS A 145 24.82 -62.71 -46.84
N GLN A 146 25.15 -63.16 -45.63
CA GLN A 146 26.07 -64.27 -45.42
C GLN A 146 25.36 -65.64 -45.46
N GLY A 147 24.03 -65.67 -45.31
CA GLY A 147 23.23 -66.89 -45.21
C GLY A 147 22.63 -67.43 -46.53
N LEU A 148 22.41 -66.60 -47.55
CA LEU A 148 21.78 -67.02 -48.82
C LEU A 148 22.22 -66.15 -50.01
N PHE A 149 22.30 -66.75 -51.19
CA PHE A 149 22.49 -66.07 -52.48
C PHE A 149 21.48 -64.92 -52.64
N ILE A 150 21.95 -63.69 -52.57
CA ILE A 150 21.07 -62.52 -52.52
C ILE A 150 20.70 -62.04 -53.92
N ASP A 151 19.41 -61.76 -54.09
CA ASP A 151 18.82 -60.94 -55.15
C ASP A 151 19.43 -59.51 -55.19
N ALA A 152 19.58 -58.92 -56.38
CA ALA A 152 20.28 -57.65 -56.58
C ALA A 152 19.62 -56.47 -55.82
N ASN A 153 18.30 -56.51 -55.60
CA ASN A 153 17.54 -55.45 -54.91
C ASN A 153 17.92 -55.31 -53.43
N VAL A 154 18.21 -56.41 -52.74
CA VAL A 154 18.61 -56.37 -51.32
C VAL A 154 20.05 -55.86 -51.18
N LYS A 155 20.87 -55.96 -52.24
CA LYS A 155 22.21 -55.39 -52.27
C LYS A 155 22.16 -53.85 -52.33
N GLU A 156 21.26 -53.29 -53.13
CA GLU A 156 21.03 -51.83 -53.19
C GLU A 156 20.48 -51.28 -51.87
N GLU A 157 19.57 -52.00 -51.19
CA GLU A 157 19.11 -51.59 -49.86
C GLU A 157 20.26 -51.57 -48.83
N ILE A 158 21.16 -52.56 -48.87
CA ILE A 158 22.34 -52.58 -47.98
C ILE A 158 23.26 -51.38 -48.23
N GLU A 159 23.51 -51.04 -49.50
CA GLU A 159 24.36 -49.89 -49.86
C GLU A 159 23.72 -48.55 -49.39
N LEU A 160 22.40 -48.38 -49.58
CA LEU A 160 21.65 -47.21 -49.08
C LEU A 160 21.70 -47.06 -47.55
N TYR A 161 21.60 -48.15 -46.78
CA TYR A 161 21.73 -48.09 -45.32
C TYR A 161 23.16 -47.84 -44.86
N GLU A 162 24.16 -48.36 -45.58
CA GLU A 162 25.57 -48.12 -45.28
C GLU A 162 25.94 -46.64 -45.47
N ASP A 163 25.48 -46.04 -46.58
CA ASP A 163 25.66 -44.60 -46.84
C ASP A 163 24.94 -43.75 -45.79
N SER A 164 23.71 -44.13 -45.41
CA SER A 164 22.96 -43.44 -44.34
C SER A 164 23.66 -43.51 -42.97
N LEU A 165 24.31 -44.64 -42.65
CA LEU A 165 25.09 -44.81 -41.42
C LEU A 165 26.40 -44.01 -41.46
N ILE A 166 27.02 -43.87 -42.63
CA ILE A 166 28.22 -43.06 -42.84
C ILE A 166 27.90 -41.57 -42.72
N GLU A 167 26.78 -41.11 -43.29
CA GLU A 167 26.27 -39.74 -43.11
C GLU A 167 25.97 -39.43 -41.63
N ALA A 168 25.32 -40.36 -40.93
CA ALA A 168 25.07 -40.26 -39.48
C ALA A 168 26.37 -40.31 -38.63
N ARG A 169 27.47 -40.87 -39.16
CA ARG A 169 28.80 -40.91 -38.53
C ARG A 169 29.64 -39.66 -38.79
N GLY A 170 29.51 -39.04 -39.97
CA GLY A 170 30.21 -37.82 -40.36
C GLY A 170 29.70 -36.57 -39.63
N SER A 171 28.45 -36.60 -39.15
CA SER A 171 27.91 -35.65 -38.18
C SER A 171 28.33 -36.06 -36.76
N SER A 172 29.53 -35.63 -36.39
CA SER A 172 30.24 -36.01 -35.17
C SER A 172 29.39 -35.94 -33.90
N PHE A 173 29.14 -37.08 -33.25
CA PHE A 173 29.17 -37.24 -31.79
C PHE A 173 29.49 -38.70 -31.45
N ALA A 174 30.56 -38.90 -30.68
CA ALA A 174 31.01 -40.20 -30.19
C ALA A 174 29.90 -40.90 -29.38
N PRO A 175 29.84 -42.25 -29.38
CA PRO A 175 28.92 -42.98 -28.53
C PRO A 175 29.21 -42.59 -27.08
N VAL A 176 28.20 -42.06 -26.39
CA VAL A 176 28.27 -41.88 -24.94
C VAL A 176 28.11 -43.28 -24.34
N ASP A 177 29.18 -43.79 -23.74
CA ASP A 177 29.08 -44.85 -22.75
C ASP A 177 28.08 -44.36 -21.69
N VAL A 178 26.89 -44.97 -21.68
CA VAL A 178 25.91 -44.78 -20.62
C VAL A 178 26.47 -45.48 -19.38
N ALA A 179 27.41 -44.82 -18.70
CA ALA A 179 27.69 -45.12 -17.32
C ALA A 179 26.35 -44.97 -16.57
N ALA A 180 25.97 -46.02 -15.84
CA ALA A 180 24.80 -46.06 -14.99
C ALA A 180 24.69 -44.75 -14.19
N PRO A 181 23.47 -44.20 -13.98
CA PRO A 181 23.33 -42.96 -13.25
C PRO A 181 23.91 -43.15 -11.84
N THR A 182 25.06 -42.54 -11.58
CA THR A 182 25.50 -42.31 -10.21
C THR A 182 24.48 -41.34 -9.63
N SER A 183 23.56 -41.90 -8.86
CA SER A 183 22.71 -41.21 -7.91
C SER A 183 23.58 -40.20 -7.15
N ASN A 184 23.45 -38.92 -7.50
CA ASN A 184 23.72 -37.84 -6.57
C ASN A 184 22.38 -37.53 -5.90
N GLU A 185 21.89 -38.48 -5.10
CA GLU A 185 21.02 -38.11 -3.99
C GLU A 185 21.82 -37.16 -3.10
N PRO A 186 21.35 -35.94 -2.83
CA PRO A 186 21.92 -35.16 -1.73
C PRO A 186 21.72 -35.98 -0.45
N GLU A 187 22.80 -36.17 0.31
CA GLU A 187 22.75 -36.81 1.63
C GLU A 187 21.59 -36.22 2.45
N PRO A 188 20.79 -37.05 3.14
CA PRO A 188 19.72 -36.56 3.99
C PRO A 188 20.35 -35.70 5.08
N THR A 189 20.07 -34.40 5.01
CA THR A 189 20.43 -33.48 6.09
C THR A 189 19.60 -33.90 7.30
N ASP A 190 20.27 -34.30 8.39
CA ASP A 190 19.66 -34.56 9.69
C ASP A 190 19.03 -33.26 10.24
N VAL A 191 17.86 -32.90 9.71
CA VAL A 191 17.00 -31.88 10.29
C VAL A 191 16.26 -32.56 11.42
N LYS A 192 16.79 -32.38 12.63
CA LYS A 192 16.10 -32.71 13.88
C LYS A 192 14.68 -32.12 13.82
N PRO A 193 13.60 -32.93 13.93
CA PRO A 193 12.26 -32.38 13.97
C PRO A 193 12.13 -31.46 15.18
N PRO A 194 11.46 -30.30 15.06
CA PRO A 194 11.11 -29.51 16.24
C PRO A 194 10.26 -30.38 17.17
N ASN A 195 10.77 -30.58 18.37
CA ASN A 195 10.04 -31.23 19.46
C ASN A 195 8.69 -30.53 19.69
N ASN A 196 7.68 -31.37 19.95
CA ASN A 196 6.38 -31.08 20.54
C ASN A 196 5.33 -30.40 19.66
N VAL A 197 4.61 -31.22 18.89
CA VAL A 197 3.16 -31.03 18.70
C VAL A 197 2.47 -32.14 19.48
N ASP A 198 1.64 -31.75 20.44
CA ASP A 198 0.86 -32.66 21.31
C ASP A 198 -0.16 -33.44 20.45
N PRO A 199 -0.15 -34.78 20.46
CA PRO A 199 -1.08 -35.59 19.65
C PRO A 199 -2.55 -35.52 20.09
N SER A 200 -2.92 -34.71 21.09
CA SER A 200 -4.31 -34.56 21.54
C SER A 200 -5.19 -33.60 20.72
N GLU A 201 -4.65 -32.80 19.79
CA GLU A 201 -5.45 -31.77 19.09
C GLU A 201 -6.28 -32.26 17.89
N TYR A 202 -6.17 -33.53 17.47
CA TYR A 202 -6.88 -34.06 16.28
C TYR A 202 -8.02 -35.05 16.59
N ARG A 203 -8.70 -34.90 17.72
CA ARG A 203 -9.99 -35.57 17.96
C ARG A 203 -11.08 -34.55 18.23
N GLU A 204 -11.65 -33.99 17.17
CA GLU A 204 -13.08 -33.63 17.11
C GLU A 204 -13.38 -32.98 15.75
N THR A 205 -14.00 -33.75 14.86
CA THR A 205 -15.07 -33.35 13.91
C THR A 205 -15.20 -34.38 12.79
N ARG A 206 -15.72 -35.56 13.13
CA ARG A 206 -16.49 -36.39 12.21
C ARG A 206 -17.61 -37.08 13.00
N GLN A 207 -18.74 -36.39 13.12
CA GLN A 207 -20.09 -36.94 13.14
C GLN A 207 -21.10 -35.82 12.89
#